data_AF-A0A4R5JY04-F1
#
_entry.id   AF-A0A4R5JY04-F1
#
_cell.length_a   1.000
_cell.length_b   1.000
_cell.length_c   1.000
_cell.angle_alpha   90.00
_cell.angle_beta   90.00
_cell.angle_gamma   90.00
#
_symmetry.space_group_name_H-M   'P 1'
#
loop_
_entity.id
_entity.type
_entity.pdbx_description
1 polymer ?
#
loop_
_entity_poly.entity_id
_entity_poly.type
_entity_poly.pdbx_seq_one_letter_code
_entity_poly.pdbx_strand_id
1 'polypeptide(L)'
;MTYELFQYPDGKTNYQITNEFGEKTTITLDKWVADVLQLEIDDVHDRIQKAYDKVLKSKPELSRRERGNAVRKMAERSANGFQESKKKVLGWNDDEIFALL
;
A
#
# COMPACT_ATOMS: atom_id res chain seq x y z
N MET A 1 6.70 19.96 2.96
CA MET A 1 7.53 19.24 1.96
C MET A 1 6.77 19.34 0.65
N THR A 2 7.32 20.08 -0.31
CA THR A 2 6.77 20.17 -1.66
C THR A 2 7.41 19.05 -2.45
N TYR A 3 6.65 18.01 -2.77
CA TYR A 3 7.11 16.97 -3.67
C TYR A 3 7.23 17.56 -5.07
N GLU A 4 8.36 17.35 -5.74
CA GLU A 4 8.49 17.69 -7.15
C GLU A 4 7.46 16.87 -7.93
N LEU A 5 6.74 17.53 -8.84
CA LEU A 5 5.75 16.86 -9.70
C LEU A 5 6.40 15.61 -10.32
N PHE A 6 5.69 14.49 -10.35
CA PHE A 6 6.13 13.19 -10.88
C PHE A 6 7.16 12.40 -10.05
N GLN A 7 7.59 12.86 -8.87
CA GLN A 7 8.41 12.05 -7.98
C GLN A 7 7.61 11.42 -6.85
N TYR A 8 7.78 10.11 -6.66
CA TYR A 8 7.27 9.44 -5.48
C TYR A 8 8.21 9.69 -4.30
N PRO A 9 7.68 10.01 -3.09
CA PRO A 9 8.46 10.07 -1.87
C PRO A 9 9.33 8.83 -1.69
N ASP A 10 10.63 9.04 -1.52
CA ASP A 10 11.53 7.98 -1.11
C ASP A 10 11.20 7.49 0.30
N GLY A 11 11.40 6.19 0.51
CA GLY A 11 11.22 5.53 1.80
C GLY A 11 10.17 4.43 1.78
N LYS A 12 10.07 3.78 2.94
CA LYS A 12 9.18 2.63 3.16
C LYS A 12 8.52 2.72 4.54
N THR A 13 7.32 2.18 4.65
CA THR A 13 6.60 2.02 5.93
C THR A 13 6.40 0.54 6.22
N ASN A 14 6.71 0.12 7.45
CA ASN A 14 6.67 -1.27 7.86
C ASN A 14 5.44 -1.55 8.74
N TYR A 15 4.68 -2.57 8.38
CA TYR A 15 3.52 -3.05 9.13
C TYR A 15 3.81 -4.46 9.64
N GLN A 16 3.80 -4.64 10.96
CA GLN A 16 4.05 -5.93 11.60
C GLN A 16 2.76 -6.74 11.69
N ILE A 17 2.65 -7.84 10.96
CA ILE A 17 1.48 -8.71 10.95
C ILE A 17 1.78 -10.07 11.58
N THR A 18 0.74 -10.87 11.81
CA THR A 18 0.85 -12.27 12.25
C THR A 18 0.71 -13.22 11.05
N ASN A 19 1.59 -14.22 10.95
CA ASN A 19 1.58 -15.21 9.87
C ASN A 19 0.73 -16.46 10.22
N GLU A 20 0.73 -17.45 9.33
CA GLU A 20 -0.01 -18.71 9.49
C GLU A 20 0.42 -19.56 10.69
N PHE A 21 1.61 -19.33 11.24
CA PHE A 21 2.17 -20.04 12.39
C PHE A 21 1.96 -19.27 13.70
N GLY A 22 1.27 -18.12 13.67
CA GLY A 22 1.12 -17.24 14.83
C GLY A 22 2.36 -16.40 15.12
N GLU A 23 3.35 -16.39 14.22
CA GLU A 23 4.58 -15.62 14.38
C GLU A 23 4.46 -14.23 13.76
N LYS A 24 5.21 -13.29 14.33
CA LYS A 24 5.29 -11.92 13.83
C LYS A 24 6.12 -11.86 12.54
N THR A 25 5.59 -11.18 11.53
CA THR A 25 6.27 -10.90 10.27
C THR A 25 5.98 -9.47 9.81
N THR A 26 6.65 -8.98 8.78
CA THR A 26 6.54 -7.58 8.34
C THR A 26 6.15 -7.49 6.87
N ILE A 27 5.17 -6.64 6.57
CA ILE A 27 4.85 -6.16 5.23
C ILE A 27 5.35 -4.73 5.11
N THR A 28 6.18 -4.50 4.09
CA THR A 28 6.76 -3.18 3.80
C THR A 28 6.04 -2.56 2.63
N LEU A 29 5.46 -1.38 2.82
CA LEU A 29 4.86 -0.57 1.75
C LEU A 29 5.80 0.57 1.35
N ASP A 30 5.61 1.08 0.14
CA ASP A 30 6.25 2.32 -0.30
C ASP A 30 5.65 3.48 0.49
N LYS A 31 6.50 4.48 0.81
CA LYS A 31 6.08 5.58 1.69
C LYS A 31 4.82 6.28 1.18
N TRP A 32 4.77 6.61 -0.10
CA TRP A 32 3.60 7.27 -0.68
C TRP A 32 2.31 6.44 -0.59
N VAL A 33 2.42 5.12 -0.75
CA VAL A 33 1.27 4.21 -0.61
C VAL A 33 0.78 4.24 0.83
N ALA A 34 1.70 4.15 1.79
CA ALA A 34 1.36 4.20 3.21
C ALA A 34 0.73 5.55 3.60
N ASP A 35 1.32 6.66 3.18
CA ASP A 35 0.85 8.01 3.49
C ASP A 35 -0.57 8.23 2.93
N VAL A 36 -0.84 7.83 1.67
CA VAL A 36 -2.19 7.91 1.09
C VAL A 36 -3.18 7.04 1.85
N LEU A 37 -2.83 5.80 2.20
CA LEU A 37 -3.74 4.92 2.93
C LEU A 37 -4.03 5.43 4.35
N GLN A 38 -3.04 6.06 5.02
CA GLN A 38 -3.20 6.61 6.36
C GLN A 38 -4.11 7.85 6.40
N LEU A 39 -4.27 8.55 5.28
CA LEU A 39 -5.22 9.66 5.16
C LEU A 39 -6.67 9.17 4.99
N GLU A 40 -6.85 7.98 4.43
CA GLU A 40 -8.15 7.50 3.92
C GLU A 40 -8.73 6.34 4.75
N ILE A 41 -7.90 5.66 5.54
CA ILE A 41 -8.27 4.46 6.28
C ILE A 41 -7.86 4.64 7.74
N ASP A 42 -8.83 4.53 8.65
CA ASP A 42 -8.63 4.70 10.08
C ASP A 42 -7.57 3.74 10.66
N ASP A 43 -7.60 2.47 10.22
CA ASP A 43 -6.63 1.45 10.66
C ASP A 43 -6.00 0.72 9.45
N VAL A 44 -4.92 1.30 8.94
CA VAL A 44 -4.13 0.70 7.87
C VAL A 44 -3.49 -0.62 8.32
N HIS A 45 -3.15 -0.78 9.60
CA HIS A 45 -2.49 -1.98 10.09
C HIS A 45 -3.42 -3.20 10.02
N ASP A 46 -4.63 -3.07 10.58
CA ASP A 46 -5.68 -4.10 10.48
C ASP A 46 -6.05 -4.37 9.02
N ARG A 47 -6.11 -3.33 8.18
CA ARG A 47 -6.35 -3.51 6.74
C ARG A 47 -5.30 -4.40 6.07
N ILE A 48 -4.02 -4.23 6.41
CA ILE A 48 -2.92 -5.03 5.89
C ILE A 48 -2.95 -6.46 6.44
N GLN A 49 -3.26 -6.65 7.73
CA GLN A 49 -3.47 -7.98 8.31
C GLN A 49 -4.60 -8.73 7.59
N LYS A 50 -5.78 -8.11 7.45
CA LYS A 50 -6.93 -8.70 6.75
C LYS A 50 -6.63 -9.02 5.29
N ALA A 51 -5.85 -8.18 4.61
CA ALA A 51 -5.42 -8.45 3.24
C ALA A 51 -4.50 -9.69 3.18
N TYR A 52 -3.56 -9.81 4.12
CA TYR A 52 -2.69 -10.98 4.23
C TYR A 52 -3.49 -12.26 4.50
N ASP A 53 -4.39 -12.24 5.48
CA ASP A 53 -5.23 -13.38 5.85
C ASP A 53 -6.12 -13.83 4.68
N LYS A 54 -6.67 -12.87 3.93
CA LYS A 54 -7.44 -13.14 2.72
C LYS A 54 -6.59 -13.85 1.67
N VAL A 55 -5.37 -13.37 1.41
CA VAL A 55 -4.47 -13.99 0.44
C VAL A 55 -4.10 -15.41 0.90
N LEU A 56 -3.71 -15.58 2.16
CA LEU A 56 -3.40 -16.88 2.74
C LEU A 56 -4.55 -17.88 2.60
N LYS A 57 -5.78 -17.45 2.89
CA LYS A 57 -6.98 -18.29 2.76
C LYS A 57 -7.31 -18.64 1.31
N SER A 58 -7.16 -17.69 0.39
CA SER A 58 -7.56 -17.86 -1.01
C SER A 58 -6.52 -18.53 -1.90
N LYS A 59 -5.24 -18.43 -1.51
CA LYS A 59 -4.08 -18.95 -2.27
C LYS A 59 -3.04 -19.53 -1.32
N PRO A 60 -3.37 -20.64 -0.61
CA PRO A 60 -2.48 -21.23 0.38
C PRO A 60 -1.16 -21.75 -0.20
N GLU A 61 -1.12 -22.01 -1.51
CA GLU A 61 0.06 -22.49 -2.23
C GLU A 61 1.15 -21.42 -2.41
N LEU A 62 0.83 -20.14 -2.24
CA LEU A 62 1.79 -19.07 -2.42
C LEU A 62 2.84 -19.07 -1.32
N SER A 63 4.10 -18.88 -1.72
CA SER A 63 5.18 -18.62 -0.78
C SER A 63 4.93 -17.34 0.01
N ARG A 64 5.57 -17.22 1.18
CA ARG A 64 5.52 -16.01 2.01
C ARG A 64 5.83 -14.73 1.22
N ARG A 65 6.82 -14.78 0.31
CA ARG A 65 7.22 -13.64 -0.52
C ARG A 65 6.13 -13.28 -1.52
N GLU A 66 5.54 -14.26 -2.20
CA GLU A 66 4.46 -14.02 -3.17
C GLU A 66 3.20 -13.47 -2.49
N ARG A 67 2.86 -13.97 -1.30
CA ARG A 67 1.80 -13.39 -0.47
C ARG A 67 2.08 -11.93 -0.14
N GLY A 68 3.30 -11.62 0.31
CA GLY A 68 3.72 -10.25 0.55
C GLY A 68 3.62 -9.35 -0.68
N ASN A 69 4.01 -9.84 -1.86
CA ASN A 69 3.87 -9.13 -3.12
C ASN A 69 2.40 -8.85 -3.46
N ALA A 70 1.51 -9.83 -3.26
CA ALA A 70 0.09 -9.68 -3.50
C ALA A 70 -0.52 -8.59 -2.60
N VAL A 71 -0.19 -8.59 -1.31
CA VAL A 71 -0.65 -7.56 -0.36
C VAL A 71 -0.14 -6.17 -0.76
N ARG A 72 1.15 -6.04 -1.12
CA ARG A 72 1.71 -4.76 -1.60
C ARG A 72 0.97 -4.23 -2.83
N LYS A 73 0.71 -5.09 -3.82
CA LYS A 73 -0.04 -4.73 -5.03
C LYS A 73 -1.49 -4.34 -4.73
N MET A 74 -2.12 -4.98 -3.74
CA MET A 74 -3.48 -4.60 -3.30
C MET A 74 -3.50 -3.23 -2.61
N ALA A 75 -2.51 -2.95 -1.77
CA ALA A 75 -2.35 -1.66 -1.10
C ALA A 75 -2.11 -0.53 -2.11
N GLU A 76 -1.18 -0.74 -3.04
CA GLU A 76 -0.88 0.21 -4.12
C GLU A 76 -2.11 0.51 -4.99
N ARG A 77 -2.86 -0.53 -5.40
CA ARG A 77 -4.13 -0.34 -6.13
C ARG A 77 -5.15 0.46 -5.35
N SER A 78 -5.22 0.26 -4.03
CA SER A 78 -6.13 1.01 -3.17
C SER A 78 -5.70 2.48 -3.08
N ALA A 79 -4.40 2.74 -2.88
CA ALA A 79 -3.85 4.10 -2.87
C ALA A 79 -4.08 4.85 -4.19
N ASN A 80 -3.89 4.19 -5.33
CA ASN A 80 -4.23 4.75 -6.64
C ASN A 80 -5.74 5.00 -6.83
N GLY A 81 -6.62 4.42 -6.01
CA GLY A 81 -8.04 4.75 -6.02
C GLY A 81 -8.36 6.10 -5.36
N PHE A 82 -7.48 6.61 -4.49
CA PHE A 82 -7.70 7.82 -3.71
C PHE A 82 -7.02 9.03 -4.36
N GLN A 83 -7.54 9.47 -5.51
CA GLN A 83 -6.94 10.51 -6.35
C GLN A 83 -6.73 11.85 -5.59
N GLU A 84 -7.69 12.26 -4.76
CA GLU A 84 -7.57 13.50 -3.96
C GLU A 84 -6.45 13.44 -2.93
N SER A 85 -6.33 12.33 -2.19
CA SER A 85 -5.24 12.15 -1.23
C SER A 85 -3.90 11.93 -1.91
N LYS A 86 -3.88 11.25 -3.07
CA LYS A 86 -2.69 11.15 -3.91
C LYS A 86 -2.21 12.52 -4.37
N LYS A 87 -3.11 13.42 -4.79
CA LYS A 87 -2.76 14.82 -5.11
C LYS A 87 -2.20 15.58 -3.92
N LYS A 88 -2.75 15.39 -2.72
CA LYS A 88 -2.20 16.00 -1.50
C LYS A 88 -0.80 15.48 -1.15
N VAL A 89 -0.56 14.18 -1.32
CA VAL A 89 0.70 13.51 -0.98
C VAL A 89 1.77 13.72 -2.05
N LEU A 90 1.43 13.70 -3.33
CA LEU A 90 2.37 13.72 -4.45
C LEU A 90 2.38 15.02 -5.25
N GLY A 91 1.40 15.90 -5.05
CA GLY A 91 1.21 17.12 -5.83
C GLY A 91 0.50 16.91 -7.17
N TRP A 92 0.05 15.69 -7.48
CA TRP A 92 -0.62 15.34 -8.74
C TRP A 92 -1.51 14.10 -8.60
N ASN A 93 -2.43 13.91 -9.54
CA ASN A 93 -3.28 12.72 -9.66
C ASN A 93 -3.17 12.11 -11.07
N ASP A 94 -3.59 10.86 -11.24
CA ASP A 94 -3.37 10.13 -12.51
C ASP A 94 -4.14 10.76 -13.67
N ASP A 95 -5.37 11.23 -13.44
CA ASP A 95 -6.22 11.84 -14.46
C ASP A 95 -5.59 13.13 -15.03
N GLU A 96 -4.99 13.95 -14.17
CA GLU A 96 -4.26 15.16 -14.55
C GLU A 96 -3.02 14.84 -15.39
N ILE A 97 -2.30 13.76 -15.06
CA ILE A 97 -1.16 13.31 -15.87
C ILE A 97 -1.62 12.84 -17.23
N PHE A 98 -2.65 11.99 -17.30
CA PHE A 98 -3.13 11.46 -18.59
C PHE A 98 -3.66 12.56 -19.51
N ALA A 99 -4.20 13.65 -18.96
CA ALA A 99 -4.64 14.80 -19.74
C ALA A 99 -3.47 15.64 -20.32
N LEU A 100 -2.26 15.49 -19.78
CA LEU A 100 -1.04 16.22 -20.22
C LEU A 100 -0.22 15.47 -21.27
N LEU A 101 -0.50 14.18 -21.50
CA LEU A 101 0.19 13.30 -22.46
C LEU A 101 -0.59 13.18 -23.78
#